data_AF-A0A0F3L253-F1
#
_entry.id   AF-A0A0F3L253-F1
#
_cell.length_a   1.000
_cell.length_b   1.000
_cell.length_c   1.000
_cell.angle_alpha   90.00
_cell.angle_beta   90.00
_cell.angle_gamma   90.00
#
_symmetry.space_group_name_H-M   'P 1'
#
loop_
_entity.id
_entity.type
_entity.pdbx_description
1 polymer ?
#
loop_
_entity_poly.entity_id
_entity_poly.type
_entity_poly.pdbx_seq_one_letter_code
_entity_poly.pdbx_strand_id
1 'polypeptide(L)'
;MLVFCVGVLVLFNTGQVVNKKVQLNNTADAAAYSAAVQQARAYNMVAYLNRAQVANEVAIAQMVSLHSYMNYVITGARNSADTIQVIGIVADLTIVGAEVGAALQEAVTALNEVKDVLEGVRDAMQGGFTGLITLLSGANVAYSGASEFLLLEQKAEIPIVVNSVIKANTKGTGTSNDKEASLSAKSLVLLESQMLTAQSFVKRYRVPNTSSTGVRTTADADRFKNVVMEARDGFSKDRSHDLFFLKRKGGTDMEGYNRWVGADVLSLDFSLGLLPGVQAPLAWGGAAAIKNGMTTRFSSLVQPKRPWKAPYPSDHATHAAYGGAIDDSISGWKAKEEPATPNASAAILRGYNGLQSYDDVNNDKTKQYASRTYDNDSVDLHVGPYFTVLVEQKMADVDTSDHTRMGGPHDGSFVDISAPDKAQNDKMTALASAQVFFSRPRELFPRTSDNDYRELGSLFSPYWQARLVDTPATARAEVFGADMIP
;
A
#
# COMPACT_ATOMS: atom_id res chain seq x y z
N MET A 1 13.02 68.32 -21.52
CA MET A 1 13.85 67.21 -22.04
C MET A 1 14.47 66.39 -20.91
N LEU A 2 15.31 66.95 -20.04
CA LEU A 2 15.96 66.20 -18.96
C LEU A 2 14.97 65.50 -18.00
N VAL A 3 13.92 66.21 -17.57
CA VAL A 3 12.83 65.64 -16.74
C VAL A 3 12.11 64.48 -17.44
N PHE A 4 11.94 64.54 -18.76
CA PHE A 4 11.32 63.47 -19.53
C PHE A 4 12.23 62.24 -19.61
N CYS A 5 13.53 62.42 -19.84
CA CYS A 5 14.50 61.33 -19.86
C CYS A 5 14.59 60.62 -18.50
N VAL A 6 14.64 61.37 -17.40
CA VAL A 6 14.61 60.80 -16.04
C VAL A 6 13.30 60.05 -15.79
N GLY A 7 12.16 60.62 -16.20
CA GLY A 7 10.86 59.95 -16.08
C GLY A 7 10.79 58.61 -16.82
N VAL A 8 11.36 58.54 -18.03
CA VAL A 8 11.43 57.29 -18.82
C VAL A 8 12.36 56.27 -18.16
N LEU A 9 13.51 56.68 -17.60
CA LEU A 9 14.44 55.78 -16.90
C LEU A 9 13.82 55.21 -15.62
N VAL A 10 13.10 56.03 -14.85
CA VAL A 10 12.38 55.55 -13.65
C VAL A 10 11.29 54.55 -14.03
N LEU A 11 10.54 54.80 -15.10
CA LEU A 11 9.54 53.85 -15.62
C LEU A 11 10.19 52.55 -16.11
N PHE A 12 11.33 52.64 -16.79
CA PHE A 12 12.09 51.47 -17.23
C PHE A 12 12.58 50.63 -16.05
N ASN A 13 13.21 51.23 -15.05
CA ASN A 13 13.66 50.52 -13.85
C ASN A 13 12.50 49.88 -13.12
N THR A 14 11.40 50.61 -12.93
CA THR A 14 10.19 50.07 -12.31
C THR A 14 9.65 48.89 -13.11
N GLY A 15 9.64 48.97 -14.44
CA GLY A 15 9.23 47.86 -15.32
C GLY A 15 10.12 46.63 -15.18
N GLN A 16 11.44 46.81 -15.14
CA GLN A 16 12.41 45.73 -14.96
C GLN A 16 12.28 45.07 -13.58
N VAL A 17 12.19 45.88 -12.52
CA VAL A 17 12.00 45.42 -11.14
C VAL A 17 10.70 44.63 -11.01
N VAL A 18 9.58 45.12 -11.54
CA VAL A 18 8.29 44.44 -11.48
C VAL A 18 8.32 43.14 -12.28
N ASN A 19 8.89 43.15 -13.49
CA ASN A 19 9.02 41.94 -14.30
C ASN A 19 9.85 40.88 -13.58
N LYS A 20 11.02 41.28 -13.03
CA LYS A 20 11.87 40.37 -12.28
C LYS A 20 11.19 39.82 -11.03
N LYS A 21 10.39 40.65 -10.35
CA LYS A 21 9.61 40.22 -9.18
C LYS A 21 8.56 39.18 -9.55
N VAL A 22 7.85 39.36 -10.66
CA VAL A 22 6.89 38.39 -11.18
C VAL A 22 7.59 37.08 -11.55
N GLN A 23 8.74 37.15 -12.23
CA GLN A 23 9.56 35.98 -12.55
C GLN A 23 9.98 35.21 -11.29
N LEU A 24 10.45 35.92 -10.25
CA LEU A 24 10.87 35.29 -8.99
C LEU A 24 9.70 34.66 -8.23
N ASN A 25 8.53 35.30 -8.19
CA ASN A 25 7.33 34.70 -7.60
C ASN A 25 6.94 33.41 -8.31
N ASN A 26 6.84 33.44 -9.65
CA ASN A 26 6.55 32.24 -10.44
C ASN A 26 7.62 31.16 -10.26
N THR A 27 8.88 31.56 -10.09
CA THR A 27 9.99 30.62 -9.83
C THR A 27 9.89 29.98 -8.45
N ALA A 28 9.55 30.75 -7.42
CA ALA A 28 9.35 30.23 -6.07
C ALA A 28 8.16 29.26 -6.04
N ASP A 29 7.04 29.62 -6.68
CA ASP A 29 5.86 28.75 -6.80
C ASP A 29 6.20 27.44 -7.52
N ALA A 30 6.86 27.52 -8.68
CA ALA A 30 7.28 26.34 -9.44
C ALA A 30 8.24 25.45 -8.64
N ALA A 31 9.18 26.03 -7.90
CA ALA A 31 10.16 25.30 -7.11
C ALA A 31 9.50 24.61 -5.90
N ALA A 32 8.67 25.32 -5.14
CA ALA A 32 7.92 24.76 -4.02
C ALA A 32 6.96 23.65 -4.50
N TYR A 33 6.21 23.91 -5.56
CA TYR A 33 5.32 22.92 -6.17
C TYR A 33 6.09 21.68 -6.63
N SER A 34 7.25 21.84 -7.25
CA SER A 34 8.09 20.72 -7.70
C SER A 34 8.57 19.84 -6.53
N ALA A 35 8.94 20.44 -5.39
CA ALA A 35 9.26 19.70 -4.17
C ALA A 35 8.07 18.85 -3.69
N ALA A 36 6.89 19.46 -3.59
CA ALA A 36 5.67 18.75 -3.19
C ALA A 36 5.27 17.66 -4.20
N VAL A 37 5.44 17.88 -5.50
CA VAL A 37 5.18 16.87 -6.54
C VAL A 37 6.12 15.67 -6.39
N GLN A 38 7.41 15.89 -6.14
CA GLN A 38 8.36 14.80 -5.91
C GLN A 38 8.00 14.01 -4.64
N GLN A 39 7.58 14.72 -3.59
CA GLN A 39 7.10 14.07 -2.37
C GLN A 39 5.87 13.20 -2.61
N ALA A 40 4.85 13.75 -3.29
CA ALA A 40 3.62 13.04 -3.64
C ALA A 40 3.89 11.84 -4.55
N ARG A 41 4.83 11.95 -5.51
CA ARG A 41 5.25 10.86 -6.38
C ARG A 41 5.82 9.70 -5.59
N ALA A 42 6.71 9.94 -4.62
CA ALA A 42 7.26 8.85 -3.82
C ALA A 42 6.18 8.20 -2.95
N TYR A 43 5.27 8.97 -2.34
CA TYR A 43 4.14 8.40 -1.60
C TYR A 43 3.27 7.51 -2.48
N ASN A 44 2.99 7.93 -3.73
CA ASN A 44 2.26 7.10 -4.68
C ASN A 44 3.05 5.85 -5.08
N MET A 45 4.38 5.95 -5.26
CA MET A 45 5.24 4.79 -5.56
C MET A 45 5.26 3.79 -4.40
N VAL A 46 5.41 4.26 -3.15
CA VAL A 46 5.30 3.42 -1.97
C VAL A 46 3.92 2.76 -1.91
N ALA A 47 2.85 3.48 -2.25
CA ALA A 47 1.53 2.89 -2.33
C ALA A 47 1.42 1.77 -3.37
N TYR A 48 2.05 1.92 -4.54
CA TYR A 48 2.14 0.84 -5.53
C TYR A 48 2.95 -0.35 -5.02
N LEU A 49 4.09 -0.12 -4.36
CA LEU A 49 4.92 -1.20 -3.79
C LEU A 49 4.18 -1.97 -2.69
N ASN A 50 3.46 -1.29 -1.82
CA ASN A 50 2.62 -1.92 -0.81
C ASN A 50 1.49 -2.75 -1.45
N ARG A 51 0.82 -2.22 -2.48
CA ARG A 51 -0.22 -2.97 -3.23
C ARG A 51 0.36 -4.17 -3.98
N ALA A 52 1.57 -4.07 -4.52
CA ALA A 52 2.26 -5.18 -5.15
C ALA A 52 2.55 -6.29 -4.12
N GLN A 53 2.96 -5.92 -2.89
CA GLN A 53 3.08 -6.89 -1.80
C GLN A 53 1.75 -7.57 -1.49
N VAL A 54 0.65 -6.80 -1.37
CA VAL A 54 -0.71 -7.36 -1.16
C VAL A 54 -1.08 -8.34 -2.28
N ALA A 55 -0.88 -7.98 -3.54
CA ALA A 55 -1.21 -8.83 -4.69
C ALA A 55 -0.42 -10.15 -4.67
N ASN A 56 0.88 -10.08 -4.35
CA ASN A 56 1.71 -11.26 -4.18
C ASN A 56 1.21 -12.16 -3.04
N GLU A 57 0.80 -11.59 -1.90
CA GLU A 57 0.22 -12.37 -0.80
C GLU A 57 -1.11 -13.02 -1.16
N VAL A 58 -1.98 -12.34 -1.92
CA VAL A 58 -3.23 -12.91 -2.43
C VAL A 58 -2.96 -14.08 -3.38
N ALA A 59 -1.98 -13.94 -4.28
CA ALA A 59 -1.57 -15.04 -5.16
C ALA A 59 -1.02 -16.24 -4.36
N ILE A 60 -0.27 -16.00 -3.28
CA ILE A 60 0.20 -17.07 -2.37
C ILE A 60 -0.99 -17.74 -1.67
N ALA A 61 -1.97 -16.97 -1.19
CA ALA A 61 -3.20 -17.50 -0.61
C ALA A 61 -3.97 -18.37 -1.60
N GLN A 62 -4.08 -17.96 -2.87
CA GLN A 62 -4.69 -18.74 -3.94
C GLN A 62 -3.96 -20.05 -4.19
N MET A 63 -2.63 -20.03 -4.28
CA MET A 63 -1.83 -21.25 -4.43
C MET A 63 -2.03 -22.22 -3.26
N VAL A 64 -2.04 -21.72 -2.02
CA VAL A 64 -2.34 -22.54 -0.83
C VAL A 64 -3.76 -23.11 -0.89
N SER A 65 -4.73 -22.30 -1.32
CA SER A 65 -6.14 -22.71 -1.45
C SER A 65 -6.34 -23.80 -2.50
N LEU A 66 -5.69 -23.66 -3.66
CA LEU A 66 -5.73 -24.67 -4.71
C LEU A 66 -5.05 -25.97 -4.26
N HIS A 67 -3.95 -25.86 -3.53
CA HIS A 67 -3.22 -27.02 -3.02
C HIS A 67 -3.99 -27.77 -1.93
N SER A 68 -4.64 -27.06 -1.00
CA SER A 68 -5.49 -27.70 0.03
C SER A 68 -6.69 -28.37 -0.61
N TYR A 69 -7.32 -27.71 -1.59
CA TYR A 69 -8.42 -28.28 -2.36
C TYR A 69 -7.99 -29.52 -3.14
N MET A 70 -6.81 -29.52 -3.75
CA MET A 70 -6.29 -30.69 -4.47
C MET A 70 -6.04 -31.87 -3.52
N ASN A 71 -5.42 -31.63 -2.36
CA ASN A 71 -5.25 -32.67 -1.34
C ASN A 71 -6.60 -33.22 -0.86
N TYR A 72 -7.59 -32.36 -0.73
CA TYR A 72 -8.97 -32.73 -0.42
C TYR A 72 -9.58 -33.65 -1.49
N VAL A 73 -9.44 -33.30 -2.77
CA VAL A 73 -9.94 -34.13 -3.89
C VAL A 73 -9.25 -35.49 -3.94
N ILE A 74 -7.93 -35.54 -3.75
CA ILE A 74 -7.15 -36.79 -3.72
C ILE A 74 -7.64 -37.72 -2.61
N THR A 75 -7.85 -37.18 -1.41
CA THR A 75 -8.39 -37.95 -0.29
C THR A 75 -9.82 -38.42 -0.55
N GLY A 76 -10.66 -37.58 -1.14
CA GLY A 76 -12.02 -37.99 -1.54
C GLY A 76 -12.02 -39.10 -2.58
N ALA A 77 -11.12 -39.06 -3.57
CA ALA A 77 -10.97 -40.12 -4.56
C ALA A 77 -10.49 -41.44 -3.90
N ARG A 78 -9.54 -41.35 -2.94
CA ARG A 78 -9.06 -42.50 -2.15
C ARG A 78 -10.15 -43.14 -1.30
N ASN A 79 -11.00 -42.34 -0.68
CA ASN A 79 -12.08 -42.80 0.18
C ASN A 79 -13.38 -43.05 -0.59
N SER A 80 -13.34 -43.04 -1.92
CA SER A 80 -14.55 -43.07 -2.76
C SER A 80 -15.42 -44.30 -2.52
N ALA A 81 -14.81 -45.49 -2.37
CA ALA A 81 -15.52 -46.73 -2.06
C ALA A 81 -16.30 -46.65 -0.73
N ASP A 82 -15.64 -46.19 0.34
CA ASP A 82 -16.25 -46.04 1.66
C ASP A 82 -17.31 -44.93 1.68
N THR A 83 -17.01 -43.81 1.02
CA THR A 83 -17.90 -42.64 0.90
C THR A 83 -19.19 -43.00 0.18
N ILE A 84 -19.09 -43.71 -0.94
CA ILE A 84 -20.23 -44.14 -1.75
C ILE A 84 -21.10 -45.14 -1.00
N GLN A 85 -20.50 -46.05 -0.23
CA GLN A 85 -21.25 -46.99 0.60
C GLN A 85 -22.07 -46.26 1.69
N VAL A 86 -21.45 -45.30 2.38
CA VAL A 86 -22.15 -44.50 3.41
C VAL A 86 -23.25 -43.63 2.80
N ILE A 87 -23.00 -42.98 1.66
CA ILE A 87 -24.01 -42.20 0.94
C ILE A 87 -25.15 -43.09 0.46
N GLY A 88 -24.86 -44.29 -0.06
CA GLY A 88 -25.86 -45.25 -0.51
C GLY A 88 -26.82 -45.65 0.62
N ILE A 89 -26.29 -45.97 1.80
CA ILE A 89 -27.10 -46.28 3.00
C ILE A 89 -28.02 -45.11 3.36
N VAL A 90 -27.51 -43.87 3.31
CA VAL A 90 -28.31 -42.67 3.63
C VAL A 90 -29.35 -42.36 2.55
N ALA A 91 -29.02 -42.55 1.26
CA ALA A 91 -29.93 -42.37 0.13
C ALA A 91 -31.11 -43.36 0.18
N ASP A 92 -30.82 -44.63 0.47
CA ASP A 92 -31.83 -45.69 0.63
C ASP A 92 -32.81 -45.37 1.78
N LEU A 93 -32.31 -44.74 2.86
CA LEU A 93 -33.12 -44.31 4.00
C LEU A 93 -33.94 -43.03 3.72
N THR A 94 -33.65 -42.27 2.66
CA THR A 94 -34.23 -40.94 2.38
C THR A 94 -35.15 -40.87 1.15
N ILE A 95 -35.67 -42.00 0.66
CA ILE A 95 -36.60 -42.11 -0.49
C ILE A 95 -35.91 -41.85 -1.86
N VAL A 96 -34.58 -41.80 -1.90
CA VAL A 96 -33.81 -41.70 -3.14
C VAL A 96 -33.41 -43.13 -3.56
N GLY A 97 -34.13 -43.72 -4.51
CA GLY A 97 -34.20 -45.17 -4.75
C GLY A 97 -32.90 -45.93 -5.09
N ALA A 98 -33.01 -47.26 -5.09
CA ALA A 98 -31.96 -48.26 -5.22
C ALA A 98 -31.13 -48.23 -6.54
N GLU A 99 -31.54 -47.44 -7.54
CA GLU A 99 -30.81 -47.27 -8.82
C GLU A 99 -29.50 -46.50 -8.65
N VAL A 100 -29.35 -45.78 -7.52
CA VAL A 100 -28.16 -45.00 -7.18
C VAL A 100 -26.96 -45.91 -6.86
N GLY A 101 -27.18 -47.09 -6.26
CA GLY A 101 -26.09 -47.97 -5.80
C GLY A 101 -25.20 -48.52 -6.93
N ALA A 102 -25.79 -48.95 -8.05
CA ALA A 102 -25.05 -49.53 -9.17
C ALA A 102 -24.23 -48.48 -9.94
N ALA A 103 -24.81 -47.30 -10.18
CA ALA A 103 -24.12 -46.19 -10.84
C ALA A 103 -22.96 -45.65 -10.00
N LEU A 104 -23.08 -45.67 -8.67
CA LEU A 104 -21.98 -45.27 -7.79
C LEU A 104 -20.84 -46.29 -7.76
N GLN A 105 -21.11 -47.60 -7.86
CA GLN A 105 -20.06 -48.62 -7.92
C GLN A 105 -19.21 -48.53 -9.20
N GLU A 106 -19.82 -48.22 -10.34
CA GLU A 106 -19.09 -47.96 -11.60
C GLU A 106 -18.19 -46.72 -11.48
N ALA A 107 -18.64 -45.69 -10.76
CA ALA A 107 -17.84 -44.50 -10.48
C ALA A 107 -16.61 -44.81 -9.60
N VAL A 108 -16.67 -45.78 -8.68
CA VAL A 108 -15.51 -46.17 -7.83
C VAL A 108 -14.36 -46.72 -8.68
N THR A 109 -14.65 -47.60 -9.64
CA THR A 109 -13.62 -48.21 -10.49
C THR A 109 -12.90 -47.16 -11.34
N ALA A 110 -13.63 -46.18 -11.87
CA ALA A 110 -13.06 -45.05 -12.62
C ALA A 110 -12.22 -44.10 -11.72
N LEU A 111 -12.63 -43.88 -10.47
CA LEU A 111 -11.94 -42.96 -9.55
C LEU A 111 -10.58 -43.47 -9.05
N ASN A 112 -10.39 -44.80 -8.99
CA ASN A 112 -9.12 -45.39 -8.56
C ASN A 112 -7.97 -45.16 -9.55
N GLU A 113 -8.25 -45.17 -10.86
CA GLU A 113 -7.24 -44.83 -11.89
C GLU A 113 -6.92 -43.33 -11.92
N VAL A 114 -7.89 -42.48 -11.58
CA VAL A 114 -7.75 -41.03 -11.56
C VAL A 114 -6.87 -40.55 -10.39
N LYS A 115 -6.83 -41.29 -9.28
CA LYS A 115 -6.05 -40.93 -8.09
C LYS A 115 -4.56 -40.73 -8.38
N ASP A 116 -3.92 -41.68 -9.07
CA ASP A 116 -2.48 -41.61 -9.34
C ASP A 116 -2.15 -40.43 -10.27
N VAL A 117 -3.05 -40.13 -11.22
CA VAL A 117 -2.98 -38.94 -12.07
C VAL A 117 -3.09 -37.66 -11.24
N LEU A 118 -4.04 -37.60 -10.30
CA LEU A 118 -4.22 -36.45 -9.42
C LEU A 118 -3.01 -36.21 -8.50
N GLU A 119 -2.40 -37.26 -7.98
CA GLU A 119 -1.18 -37.16 -7.17
C GLU A 119 0.00 -36.65 -8.00
N GLY A 120 0.18 -37.15 -9.23
CA GLY A 120 1.20 -36.64 -10.15
C GLY A 120 1.00 -35.16 -10.52
N VAL A 121 -0.25 -34.75 -10.78
CA VAL A 121 -0.60 -33.34 -11.05
C VAL A 121 -0.32 -32.47 -9.83
N ARG A 122 -0.73 -32.92 -8.64
CA ARG A 122 -0.47 -32.19 -7.40
C ARG A 122 1.03 -32.03 -7.15
N ASP A 123 1.83 -33.06 -7.34
CA ASP A 123 3.28 -32.98 -7.08
C ASP A 123 3.97 -32.01 -8.04
N ALA A 124 3.57 -32.00 -9.31
CA ALA A 124 4.00 -31.00 -10.28
C ALA A 124 3.58 -29.57 -9.86
N MET A 125 2.32 -29.40 -9.41
CA MET A 125 1.83 -28.13 -8.87
C MET A 125 2.58 -27.71 -7.61
N GLN A 126 2.90 -28.64 -6.70
CA GLN A 126 3.63 -28.35 -5.46
C GLN A 126 5.02 -27.78 -5.76
N GLY A 127 5.72 -28.37 -6.73
CA GLY A 127 7.01 -27.85 -7.21
C GLY A 127 6.88 -26.46 -7.84
N GLY A 128 5.92 -26.28 -8.75
CA GLY A 128 5.65 -25.00 -9.41
C GLY A 128 5.25 -23.89 -8.43
N PHE A 129 4.32 -24.18 -7.52
CA PHE A 129 3.88 -23.27 -6.46
C PHE A 129 5.01 -22.95 -5.49
N THR A 130 5.82 -23.91 -5.06
CA THR A 130 6.99 -23.62 -4.20
C THR A 130 7.97 -22.67 -4.89
N GLY A 131 8.23 -22.87 -6.19
CA GLY A 131 9.05 -21.96 -6.99
C GLY A 131 8.45 -20.55 -7.08
N LEU A 132 7.18 -20.44 -7.45
CA LEU A 132 6.46 -19.16 -7.55
C LEU A 132 6.36 -18.44 -6.20
N ILE A 133 6.00 -19.14 -5.13
CA ILE A 133 5.96 -18.60 -3.76
C ILE A 133 7.32 -18.02 -3.38
N THR A 134 8.42 -18.74 -3.67
CA THR A 134 9.78 -18.24 -3.39
C THR A 134 10.06 -16.93 -4.13
N LEU A 135 9.67 -16.84 -5.42
CA LEU A 135 9.84 -15.64 -6.24
C LEU A 135 9.00 -14.46 -5.73
N LEU A 136 7.69 -14.67 -5.50
CA LEU A 136 6.79 -13.63 -5.01
C LEU A 136 7.20 -13.14 -3.61
N SER A 137 7.57 -14.06 -2.73
CA SER A 137 8.10 -13.79 -1.40
C SER A 137 9.42 -13.00 -1.46
N GLY A 138 10.33 -13.35 -2.37
CA GLY A 138 11.56 -12.60 -2.62
C GLY A 138 11.29 -11.20 -3.18
N ALA A 139 10.32 -11.06 -4.09
CA ALA A 139 9.88 -9.76 -4.60
C ALA A 139 9.30 -8.89 -3.49
N ASN A 140 8.54 -9.46 -2.54
CA ASN A 140 8.03 -8.70 -1.39
C ASN A 140 9.16 -8.13 -0.52
N VAL A 141 10.27 -8.88 -0.34
CA VAL A 141 11.46 -8.38 0.36
C VAL A 141 12.07 -7.20 -0.40
N ALA A 142 12.18 -7.31 -1.73
CA ALA A 142 12.70 -6.24 -2.57
C ALA A 142 11.82 -4.99 -2.54
N TYR A 143 10.49 -5.14 -2.62
CA TYR A 143 9.54 -4.03 -2.55
C TYR A 143 9.56 -3.33 -1.19
N SER A 144 9.65 -4.10 -0.11
CA SER A 144 9.81 -3.56 1.24
C SER A 144 11.11 -2.76 1.41
N GLY A 145 12.21 -3.23 0.82
CA GLY A 145 13.48 -2.49 0.82
C GLY A 145 13.45 -1.25 -0.08
N ALA A 146 12.80 -1.35 -1.25
CA ALA A 146 12.65 -0.25 -2.19
C ALA A 146 11.79 0.89 -1.61
N SER A 147 10.71 0.58 -0.89
CA SER A 147 9.88 1.61 -0.24
C SER A 147 10.66 2.39 0.82
N GLU A 148 11.48 1.70 1.60
CA GLU A 148 12.35 2.31 2.61
C GLU A 148 13.41 3.20 1.96
N PHE A 149 14.06 2.71 0.89
CA PHE A 149 15.06 3.49 0.16
C PHE A 149 14.48 4.75 -0.48
N LEU A 150 13.33 4.63 -1.16
CA LEU A 150 12.66 5.76 -1.82
C LEU A 150 12.38 6.90 -0.84
N LEU A 151 11.91 6.60 0.38
CA LEU A 151 11.62 7.62 1.39
C LEU A 151 12.88 8.25 1.99
N LEU A 152 13.99 7.51 2.04
CA LEU A 152 15.28 8.04 2.52
C LEU A 152 15.95 8.94 1.48
N GLU A 153 15.85 8.61 0.19
CA GLU A 153 16.48 9.34 -0.92
C GLU A 153 15.93 10.76 -1.09
N GLN A 154 14.66 10.98 -0.76
CA GLN A 154 14.01 12.29 -0.91
C GLN A 154 14.76 13.42 -0.21
N LYS A 155 15.47 13.12 0.89
CA LYS A 155 16.35 14.02 1.64
C LYS A 155 17.38 14.74 0.78
N ALA A 156 17.95 14.03 -0.19
CA ALA A 156 18.92 14.60 -1.11
C ALA A 156 18.27 15.12 -2.40
N GLU A 157 17.24 14.43 -2.89
CA GLU A 157 16.65 14.74 -4.20
C GLU A 157 15.88 16.07 -4.21
N ILE A 158 15.07 16.37 -3.19
CA ILE A 158 14.21 17.56 -3.19
C ILE A 158 15.02 18.86 -3.29
N PRO A 159 16.09 19.10 -2.50
CA PRO A 159 16.93 20.29 -2.66
C PRO A 159 17.56 20.42 -4.06
N ILE A 160 17.95 19.29 -4.67
CA ILE A 160 18.51 19.26 -6.02
C ILE A 160 17.45 19.68 -7.04
N VAL A 161 16.24 19.12 -6.95
CA VAL A 161 15.13 19.45 -7.85
C VAL A 161 14.74 20.92 -7.69
N VAL A 162 14.59 21.42 -6.47
CA VAL A 162 14.29 22.83 -6.18
C VAL A 162 15.33 23.75 -6.82
N ASN A 163 16.62 23.49 -6.59
CA ASN A 163 17.69 24.32 -7.16
C ASN A 163 17.72 24.24 -8.70
N SER A 164 17.46 23.06 -9.28
CA SER A 164 17.40 22.91 -10.74
C SER A 164 16.25 23.70 -11.37
N VAL A 165 15.08 23.73 -10.72
CA VAL A 165 13.90 24.49 -11.18
C VAL A 165 14.16 25.98 -11.07
N ILE A 166 14.78 26.43 -9.97
CA ILE A 166 15.16 27.84 -9.80
C ILE A 166 16.07 28.30 -10.93
N LYS A 167 17.15 27.55 -11.21
CA LYS A 167 18.09 27.88 -12.29
C LYS A 167 17.43 27.84 -13.66
N ALA A 168 16.63 26.82 -13.94
CA ALA A 168 15.94 26.69 -15.22
C ALA A 168 14.98 27.86 -15.51
N ASN A 169 14.27 28.36 -14.48
CA ASN A 169 13.30 29.44 -14.64
C ASN A 169 13.92 30.85 -14.62
N THR A 170 15.17 30.99 -14.17
CA THR A 170 15.86 32.29 -14.01
C THR A 170 17.05 32.46 -14.94
N LYS A 171 17.39 31.44 -15.74
CA LYS A 171 18.45 31.51 -16.74
C LYS A 171 18.18 32.64 -17.73
N GLY A 172 19.05 33.64 -17.72
CA GLY A 172 19.03 34.74 -18.69
C GLY A 172 19.38 34.25 -20.11
N THR A 173 18.95 35.03 -21.11
CA THR A 173 19.47 34.91 -22.48
C THR A 173 20.94 35.33 -22.47
N GLY A 174 21.82 34.68 -23.24
CA GLY A 174 23.30 34.89 -23.20
C GLY A 174 23.82 36.31 -23.50
N THR A 175 22.94 37.29 -23.68
CA THR A 175 23.20 38.72 -23.92
C THR A 175 22.84 39.64 -22.74
N SER A 176 22.20 39.15 -21.67
CA SER A 176 21.83 39.94 -20.48
C SER A 176 22.86 39.77 -19.34
N ASN A 177 23.04 40.79 -18.49
CA ASN A 177 23.84 40.64 -17.25
C ASN A 177 23.06 39.89 -16.14
N ASP A 178 21.77 39.64 -16.36
CA ASP A 178 20.91 38.83 -15.52
C ASP A 178 21.52 37.44 -15.23
N LYS A 179 21.98 37.25 -13.99
CA LYS A 179 22.45 35.95 -13.49
C LYS A 179 21.29 35.11 -12.96
N GLU A 180 21.49 33.80 -12.92
CA GLU A 180 20.53 32.85 -12.33
C GLU A 180 20.25 33.20 -10.86
N ALA A 181 18.98 33.11 -10.47
CA ALA A 181 18.62 33.23 -9.07
C ALA A 181 19.13 32.02 -8.28
N SER A 182 19.23 32.19 -6.97
CA SER A 182 19.73 31.15 -6.09
C SER A 182 18.71 30.78 -5.02
N LEU A 183 18.81 29.54 -4.57
CA LEU A 183 18.15 29.09 -3.36
C LEU A 183 18.81 29.77 -2.15
N SER A 184 18.03 30.46 -1.31
CA SER A 184 18.55 31.07 -0.09
C SER A 184 19.11 30.02 0.86
N ALA A 185 20.17 30.36 1.60
CA ALA A 185 20.65 29.54 2.72
C ALA A 185 19.54 29.28 3.77
N LYS A 186 18.64 30.25 3.99
CA LYS A 186 17.48 30.08 4.88
C LYS A 186 16.50 29.04 4.33
N SER A 187 16.33 29.01 3.01
CA SER A 187 15.46 28.02 2.37
C SER A 187 16.00 26.60 2.50
N LEU A 188 17.33 26.42 2.45
CA LEU A 188 17.94 25.10 2.64
C LEU A 188 17.65 24.56 4.05
N VAL A 189 17.85 25.40 5.08
CA VAL A 189 17.54 25.03 6.48
C VAL A 189 16.04 24.73 6.66
N LEU A 190 15.17 25.55 6.07
CA LEU A 190 13.72 25.36 6.13
C LEU A 190 13.28 24.08 5.41
N LEU A 191 13.86 23.79 4.24
CA LEU A 191 13.58 22.54 3.52
C LEU A 191 14.06 21.34 4.36
N GLU A 192 15.27 21.39 4.93
CA GLU A 192 15.76 20.33 5.81
C GLU A 192 14.81 20.06 6.99
N SER A 193 14.31 21.10 7.66
CA SER A 193 13.37 20.94 8.79
C SER A 193 12.02 20.39 8.35
N GLN A 194 11.50 20.85 7.21
CA GLN A 194 10.25 20.36 6.61
C GLN A 194 10.37 18.91 6.14
N MET A 195 11.54 18.49 5.67
CA MET A 195 11.81 17.10 5.29
C MET A 195 11.87 16.15 6.48
N LEU A 196 12.33 16.63 7.64
CA LEU A 196 12.23 15.86 8.89
C LEU A 196 10.76 15.66 9.31
N THR A 197 9.91 16.66 9.07
CA THR A 197 8.47 16.58 9.32
C THR A 197 7.78 15.66 8.29
N ALA A 198 8.18 15.72 7.03
CA ALA A 198 7.73 14.77 6.00
C ALA A 198 8.12 13.32 6.35
N GLN A 199 9.29 13.14 6.96
CA GLN A 199 9.73 11.84 7.44
C GLN A 199 8.91 11.36 8.65
N SER A 200 8.54 12.23 9.59
CA SER A 200 7.71 11.83 10.75
C SER A 200 6.25 11.53 10.36
N PHE A 201 5.81 12.06 9.22
CA PHE A 201 4.49 11.77 8.63
C PHE A 201 4.35 10.32 8.17
N VAL A 202 5.46 9.66 7.80
CA VAL A 202 5.47 8.24 7.37
C VAL A 202 6.24 7.40 8.37
N LYS A 203 5.65 6.30 8.82
CA LYS A 203 6.30 5.35 9.71
C LYS A 203 6.52 4.03 8.98
N ARG A 204 7.71 3.47 9.16
CA ARG A 204 7.98 2.08 8.80
C ARG A 204 7.43 1.14 9.86
N TYR A 205 6.45 0.34 9.47
CA TYR A 205 5.81 -0.65 10.31
C TYR A 205 6.56 -1.98 10.20
N ARG A 206 7.25 -2.35 11.28
CA ARG A 206 8.06 -3.57 11.31
C ARG A 206 7.20 -4.80 11.56
N VAL A 207 7.28 -5.76 10.64
CA VAL A 207 6.63 -7.05 10.77
C VAL A 207 7.60 -8.07 11.38
N PRO A 208 7.24 -8.72 12.52
CA PRO A 208 8.07 -9.76 13.10
C PRO A 208 8.26 -10.95 12.14
N ASN A 209 9.51 -11.20 11.73
CA ASN A 209 9.86 -12.36 10.93
C ASN A 209 10.44 -13.46 11.83
N THR A 210 9.68 -14.53 12.07
CA THR A 210 10.09 -15.67 12.91
C THR A 210 9.74 -16.99 12.24
N SER A 211 10.52 -18.04 12.53
CA SER A 211 10.21 -19.41 12.14
C SER A 211 9.38 -20.16 13.19
N SER A 212 8.91 -19.46 14.25
CA SER A 212 8.04 -20.07 15.27
C SER A 212 6.58 -20.10 14.82
N THR A 213 5.83 -21.07 15.35
CA THR A 213 4.37 -21.18 15.13
C THR A 213 3.56 -20.34 16.09
N GLY A 214 4.20 -19.81 17.13
CA GLY A 214 3.60 -18.94 18.13
C GLY A 214 3.08 -17.65 17.51
N VAL A 215 1.84 -17.31 17.81
CA VAL A 215 1.20 -16.11 17.26
C VAL A 215 1.74 -14.90 17.97
N ARG A 216 2.35 -14.01 17.20
CA ARG A 216 2.71 -12.68 17.65
C ARG A 216 1.72 -11.70 17.04
N THR A 217 1.14 -10.86 17.87
CA THR A 217 0.30 -9.75 17.44
C THR A 217 0.99 -8.44 17.79
N THR A 218 1.17 -7.58 16.79
CA THR A 218 1.58 -6.19 16.97
C THR A 218 0.60 -5.33 16.17
N ALA A 219 0.14 -4.23 16.76
CA ALA A 219 -0.74 -3.28 16.07
C ALA A 219 -0.10 -2.72 14.77
N ASP A 220 1.23 -2.82 14.64
CA ASP A 220 2.00 -2.47 13.46
C ASP A 220 1.79 -3.46 12.30
N ALA A 221 1.87 -4.76 12.56
CA ALA A 221 1.71 -5.79 11.54
C ALA A 221 0.24 -6.19 11.31
N ASP A 222 -0.62 -6.05 12.32
CA ASP A 222 -2.05 -6.39 12.22
C ASP A 222 -2.77 -5.59 11.13
N ARG A 223 -2.42 -4.32 10.94
CA ARG A 223 -3.00 -3.50 9.87
C ARG A 223 -2.71 -4.10 8.49
N PHE A 224 -1.47 -4.48 8.20
CA PHE A 224 -1.12 -5.06 6.90
C PHE A 224 -1.70 -6.45 6.73
N LYS A 225 -1.67 -7.28 7.77
CA LYS A 225 -2.38 -8.57 7.78
C LYS A 225 -3.85 -8.39 7.43
N ASN A 226 -4.53 -7.42 8.03
CA ASN A 226 -5.95 -7.19 7.76
C ASN A 226 -6.21 -6.75 6.32
N VAL A 227 -5.36 -5.89 5.75
CA VAL A 227 -5.47 -5.51 4.32
C VAL A 227 -5.35 -6.76 3.44
N VAL A 228 -4.36 -7.61 3.71
CA VAL A 228 -4.12 -8.84 2.95
C VAL A 228 -5.25 -9.85 3.11
N MET A 229 -5.75 -10.03 4.33
CA MET A 229 -6.87 -10.94 4.63
C MET A 229 -8.19 -10.49 3.99
N GLU A 230 -8.42 -9.18 3.91
CA GLU A 230 -9.59 -8.60 3.22
C GLU A 230 -9.48 -8.71 1.70
N ALA A 231 -8.26 -8.54 1.15
CA ALA A 231 -8.02 -8.56 -0.30
C ALA A 231 -8.10 -9.95 -0.95
N ARG A 232 -8.27 -11.02 -0.17
CA ARG A 232 -8.45 -12.38 -0.70
C ARG A 232 -9.68 -12.44 -1.61
N ASP A 233 -9.57 -13.21 -2.68
CA ASP A 233 -10.72 -13.54 -3.51
C ASP A 233 -11.69 -14.47 -2.76
N GLY A 234 -12.91 -14.61 -3.32
CA GLY A 234 -13.96 -15.42 -2.73
C GLY A 234 -13.55 -16.88 -2.51
N PHE A 235 -12.80 -17.48 -3.45
CA PHE A 235 -12.36 -18.86 -3.33
C PHE A 235 -11.31 -19.04 -2.23
N SER A 236 -10.37 -18.12 -2.04
CA SER A 236 -9.44 -18.21 -0.92
C SER A 236 -10.09 -17.92 0.44
N LYS A 237 -11.08 -17.02 0.47
CA LYS A 237 -11.75 -16.56 1.68
C LYS A 237 -12.69 -17.61 2.27
N ASP A 238 -13.59 -18.18 1.47
CA ASP A 238 -14.53 -19.21 1.92
C ASP A 238 -14.95 -20.13 0.76
N ARG A 239 -14.81 -21.45 0.98
CA ARG A 239 -15.21 -22.52 0.06
C ARG A 239 -16.29 -23.40 0.65
N SER A 240 -16.95 -22.92 1.70
CA SER A 240 -17.95 -23.67 2.44
C SER A 240 -19.29 -23.68 1.69
N HIS A 241 -19.89 -24.85 1.61
CA HIS A 241 -21.21 -25.04 1.02
C HIS A 241 -21.86 -26.29 1.62
N ASP A 242 -23.15 -26.22 1.91
CA ASP A 242 -23.91 -27.33 2.46
C ASP A 242 -24.91 -27.83 1.40
N LEU A 243 -24.97 -29.15 1.17
CA LEU A 243 -25.91 -29.78 0.26
C LEU A 243 -26.56 -30.98 0.95
N PHE A 244 -27.83 -30.83 1.36
CA PHE A 244 -28.55 -31.82 2.16
C PHE A 244 -27.75 -32.25 3.41
N PHE A 245 -27.39 -33.53 3.50
CA PHE A 245 -26.58 -34.13 4.57
C PHE A 245 -25.07 -33.99 4.33
N LEU A 246 -24.62 -33.35 3.25
CA LEU A 246 -23.21 -33.09 2.97
C LEU A 246 -22.82 -31.68 3.43
N LYS A 247 -21.79 -31.60 4.25
CA LYS A 247 -21.21 -30.35 4.75
C LYS A 247 -19.80 -30.21 4.18
N ARG A 248 -19.62 -29.25 3.28
CA ARG A 248 -18.29 -28.86 2.81
C ARG A 248 -17.89 -27.59 3.53
N LYS A 249 -16.70 -27.60 4.15
CA LYS A 249 -16.11 -26.43 4.79
C LYS A 249 -14.70 -26.24 4.24
N GLY A 250 -14.30 -24.99 4.02
CA GLY A 250 -12.94 -24.71 3.55
C GLY A 250 -12.60 -23.24 3.48
N GLY A 251 -11.33 -22.91 3.63
CA GLY A 251 -10.84 -21.54 3.62
C GLY A 251 -9.34 -21.49 3.86
N THR A 252 -8.74 -20.33 3.60
CA THR A 252 -7.29 -20.15 3.65
C THR A 252 -6.90 -18.87 4.36
N ASP A 253 -6.35 -18.98 5.56
CA ASP A 253 -6.04 -17.84 6.44
C ASP A 253 -4.54 -17.63 6.63
N MET A 254 -4.18 -16.36 6.85
CA MET A 254 -2.84 -15.99 7.30
C MET A 254 -2.72 -16.16 8.81
N GLU A 255 -1.75 -16.95 9.23
CA GLU A 255 -1.49 -17.20 10.63
C GLU A 255 -0.23 -16.50 11.14
N GLY A 256 -0.40 -15.80 12.28
CA GLY A 256 0.57 -14.80 12.69
C GLY A 256 0.79 -13.81 11.54
N TYR A 257 2.05 -13.68 11.11
CA TYR A 257 2.47 -12.92 9.93
C TYR A 257 3.39 -13.73 9.01
N ASN A 258 3.54 -15.02 9.27
CA ASN A 258 4.68 -15.81 8.76
C ASN A 258 4.28 -17.07 8.00
N ARG A 259 2.98 -17.34 7.89
CA ARG A 259 2.48 -18.48 7.12
C ARG A 259 1.05 -18.27 6.63
N TRP A 260 0.77 -18.87 5.50
CA TRP A 260 -0.58 -19.10 5.00
C TRP A 260 -0.96 -20.55 5.24
N VAL A 261 -2.18 -20.80 5.71
CA VAL A 261 -2.69 -22.14 5.99
C VAL A 261 -4.09 -22.27 5.41
N GLY A 262 -4.31 -23.30 4.60
CA GLY A 262 -5.60 -23.63 4.01
C GLY A 262 -6.03 -25.04 4.40
N ALA A 263 -7.32 -25.22 4.57
CA ALA A 263 -7.93 -26.51 4.85
C ALA A 263 -9.27 -26.65 4.14
N ASP A 264 -9.59 -27.88 3.74
CA ASP A 264 -10.82 -28.24 3.05
C ASP A 264 -11.30 -29.60 3.58
N VAL A 265 -12.59 -29.69 3.92
CA VAL A 265 -13.22 -30.91 4.42
C VAL A 265 -14.60 -31.12 3.80
N LEU A 266 -14.99 -32.38 3.68
CA LEU A 266 -16.34 -32.83 3.36
C LEU A 266 -16.73 -33.88 4.38
N SER A 267 -17.79 -33.59 5.12
CA SER A 267 -18.42 -34.50 6.06
C SER A 267 -19.83 -34.82 5.60
N LEU A 268 -20.27 -36.05 5.88
CA LEU A 268 -21.67 -36.42 5.89
C LEU A 268 -22.18 -36.28 7.32
N ASP A 269 -23.27 -35.55 7.51
CA ASP A 269 -24.00 -35.41 8.77
C ASP A 269 -25.47 -35.71 8.53
N PHE A 270 -25.92 -36.89 8.98
CA PHE A 270 -27.27 -37.36 8.81
C PHE A 270 -27.87 -37.77 10.16
N SER A 271 -29.05 -37.25 10.49
CA SER A 271 -29.80 -37.68 11.68
C SER A 271 -31.25 -37.93 11.32
N LEU A 272 -31.79 -39.04 11.83
CA LEU A 272 -33.20 -39.42 11.69
C LEU A 272 -33.72 -39.70 13.09
N GLY A 273 -34.75 -39.00 13.56
CA GLY A 273 -35.03 -38.78 14.99
C GLY A 273 -34.89 -39.97 15.96
N LEU A 274 -35.27 -41.19 15.57
CA LEU A 274 -35.18 -42.40 16.40
C LEU A 274 -33.84 -43.15 16.30
N LEU A 275 -32.96 -42.79 15.36
CA LEU A 275 -31.65 -43.38 15.13
C LEU A 275 -30.52 -42.44 15.59
N PRO A 276 -29.40 -42.98 16.08
CA PRO A 276 -28.19 -42.18 16.31
C PRO A 276 -27.76 -41.47 15.02
N GLY A 277 -27.39 -40.20 15.12
CA GLY A 277 -26.83 -39.46 13.99
C GLY A 277 -25.56 -40.11 13.46
N VAL A 278 -25.43 -40.18 12.13
CA VAL A 278 -24.24 -40.67 11.42
C VAL A 278 -23.41 -39.47 10.99
N GLN A 279 -22.18 -39.40 11.49
CA GLN A 279 -21.16 -38.46 11.03
C GLN A 279 -20.00 -39.22 10.40
N ALA A 280 -19.74 -38.97 9.12
CA ALA A 280 -18.67 -39.67 8.38
C ALA A 280 -17.75 -38.67 7.66
N PRO A 281 -16.41 -38.77 7.84
CA PRO A 281 -15.46 -37.98 7.07
C PRO A 281 -15.31 -38.56 5.67
N LEU A 282 -15.74 -37.82 4.65
CA LEU A 282 -15.69 -38.29 3.27
C LEU A 282 -14.39 -37.87 2.58
N ALA A 283 -13.98 -36.62 2.77
CA ALA A 283 -12.75 -36.09 2.17
C ALA A 283 -12.16 -34.98 3.03
N TRP A 284 -10.83 -34.85 3.02
CA TRP A 284 -10.11 -33.81 3.74
C TRP A 284 -8.77 -33.50 3.08
N GLY A 285 -8.32 -32.26 3.24
CA GLY A 285 -7.05 -31.78 2.72
C GLY A 285 -6.58 -30.51 3.43
N GLY A 286 -5.27 -30.34 3.46
CA GLY A 286 -4.61 -29.19 4.04
C GLY A 286 -3.45 -28.74 3.17
N ALA A 287 -3.11 -27.45 3.26
CA ALA A 287 -1.91 -26.90 2.67
C ALA A 287 -1.37 -25.74 3.50
N ALA A 288 -0.05 -25.57 3.54
CA ALA A 288 0.55 -24.44 4.22
C ALA A 288 1.77 -23.90 3.47
N ALA A 289 1.81 -22.58 3.25
CA ALA A 289 3.01 -21.90 2.78
C ALA A 289 3.81 -21.38 3.97
N ILE A 290 5.04 -21.85 4.11
CA ILE A 290 5.90 -21.56 5.28
C ILE A 290 7.32 -21.19 4.88
N LYS A 291 8.01 -20.55 5.83
CA LYS A 291 9.44 -20.28 5.76
C LYS A 291 10.28 -21.53 5.91
N ASN A 292 11.44 -21.52 5.25
CA ASN A 292 12.48 -22.50 5.50
C ASN A 292 12.90 -22.48 6.99
N GLY A 293 13.03 -23.67 7.59
CA GLY A 293 13.33 -23.83 9.01
C GLY A 293 12.14 -23.82 9.97
N MET A 294 10.91 -23.57 9.48
CA MET A 294 9.70 -23.80 10.28
C MET A 294 9.34 -25.30 10.30
N THR A 295 8.66 -25.73 11.37
CA THR A 295 8.07 -27.07 11.48
C THR A 295 7.19 -27.39 10.27
N THR A 296 7.28 -28.63 9.78
CA THR A 296 6.41 -29.16 8.72
C THR A 296 5.20 -29.91 9.25
N ARG A 297 5.08 -30.07 10.59
CA ARG A 297 3.93 -30.72 11.19
C ARG A 297 2.70 -29.82 11.03
N PHE A 298 1.78 -30.19 10.15
CA PHE A 298 0.64 -29.35 9.78
C PHE A 298 -0.23 -28.97 10.98
N SER A 299 -0.51 -29.89 11.91
CA SER A 299 -1.28 -29.58 13.13
C SER A 299 -0.64 -28.51 14.04
N SER A 300 0.67 -28.24 13.90
CA SER A 300 1.34 -27.14 14.60
C SER A 300 1.28 -25.80 13.86
N LEU A 301 0.91 -25.80 12.58
CA LEU A 301 0.78 -24.61 11.74
C LEU A 301 -0.64 -24.01 11.86
N VAL A 302 -1.63 -24.86 12.02
CA VAL A 302 -3.05 -24.52 12.14
C VAL A 302 -3.37 -23.87 13.50
N GLN A 303 -4.32 -22.95 13.53
CA GLN A 303 -4.89 -22.40 14.76
C GLN A 303 -6.42 -22.56 14.81
N PRO A 304 -6.93 -23.55 15.56
CA PRO A 304 -8.37 -23.75 15.69
C PRO A 304 -9.04 -22.59 16.44
N LYS A 305 -10.33 -22.35 16.14
CA LYS A 305 -11.23 -21.45 16.89
C LYS A 305 -10.79 -19.99 16.98
N ARG A 306 -10.13 -19.46 15.95
CA ARG A 306 -9.75 -18.04 15.84
C ARG A 306 -10.39 -17.40 14.63
N PRO A 307 -11.67 -17.01 14.70
CA PRO A 307 -12.31 -16.35 13.58
C PRO A 307 -11.62 -15.01 13.29
N TRP A 308 -11.54 -14.67 12.01
CA TRP A 308 -11.07 -13.37 11.58
C TRP A 308 -12.26 -12.42 11.43
N LYS A 309 -12.25 -11.33 12.20
CA LYS A 309 -13.25 -10.27 12.09
C LYS A 309 -12.70 -9.17 11.20
N ALA A 310 -13.33 -8.97 10.05
CA ALA A 310 -12.93 -7.92 9.13
C ALA A 310 -13.11 -6.54 9.80
N PRO A 311 -12.06 -5.68 9.83
CA PRO A 311 -12.12 -4.37 10.49
C PRO A 311 -12.63 -3.26 9.56
N TYR A 312 -13.04 -3.59 8.33
CA TYR A 312 -13.35 -2.61 7.29
C TYR A 312 -14.87 -2.42 7.16
N PRO A 313 -15.36 -1.19 6.95
CA PRO A 313 -16.79 -0.93 6.79
C PRO A 313 -17.44 -1.69 5.62
N SER A 314 -16.64 -2.05 4.60
CA SER A 314 -17.08 -2.82 3.43
C SER A 314 -17.44 -4.26 3.75
N ASP A 315 -16.88 -4.83 4.82
CA ASP A 315 -17.12 -6.20 5.25
C ASP A 315 -17.07 -6.25 6.79
N HIS A 316 -18.24 -6.33 7.42
CA HIS A 316 -18.35 -6.53 8.87
C HIS A 316 -18.47 -8.00 9.25
N ALA A 317 -18.28 -8.93 8.30
CA ALA A 317 -18.47 -10.33 8.55
C ALA A 317 -17.37 -10.90 9.46
N THR A 318 -17.77 -11.89 10.24
CA THR A 318 -16.87 -12.72 11.03
C THR A 318 -16.66 -14.02 10.25
N HIS A 319 -15.44 -14.21 9.75
CA HIS A 319 -15.07 -15.38 8.97
C HIS A 319 -14.52 -16.45 9.91
N ALA A 320 -15.10 -17.65 9.86
CA ALA A 320 -14.59 -18.78 10.63
C ALA A 320 -13.18 -19.16 10.17
N ALA A 321 -12.32 -19.57 11.11
CA ALA A 321 -10.96 -20.01 10.78
C ALA A 321 -11.00 -21.15 9.75
N TYR A 322 -10.36 -20.96 8.61
CA TYR A 322 -10.32 -21.88 7.47
C TYR A 322 -11.72 -22.27 6.98
N GLY A 323 -12.69 -21.35 7.00
CA GLY A 323 -14.10 -21.63 6.68
C GLY A 323 -14.77 -22.60 7.66
N GLY A 324 -14.18 -22.80 8.85
CA GLY A 324 -14.63 -23.78 9.83
C GLY A 324 -14.12 -25.21 9.61
N ALA A 325 -13.35 -25.47 8.54
CA ALA A 325 -12.93 -26.82 8.16
C ALA A 325 -12.17 -27.57 9.25
N ILE A 326 -11.31 -26.87 9.97
CA ILE A 326 -10.46 -27.42 11.02
C ILE A 326 -11.26 -27.75 12.29
N ASP A 327 -12.36 -27.04 12.53
CA ASP A 327 -13.21 -27.21 13.71
C ASP A 327 -14.41 -28.15 13.45
N ASP A 328 -14.52 -28.69 12.22
CA ASP A 328 -15.59 -29.59 11.78
C ASP A 328 -15.35 -31.05 12.17
N SER A 329 -15.95 -31.49 13.28
CA SER A 329 -16.05 -32.90 13.71
C SER A 329 -14.77 -33.75 13.47
N ILE A 330 -14.91 -34.96 12.93
CA ILE A 330 -13.84 -35.91 12.64
C ILE A 330 -13.03 -35.48 11.39
N SER A 331 -13.68 -34.88 10.39
CA SER A 331 -13.02 -34.45 9.15
C SER A 331 -11.96 -33.39 9.39
N GLY A 332 -12.22 -32.43 10.28
CA GLY A 332 -11.26 -31.41 10.67
C GLY A 332 -10.06 -31.96 11.44
N TRP A 333 -10.26 -33.01 12.26
CA TRP A 333 -9.16 -33.74 12.88
C TRP A 333 -8.31 -34.46 11.84
N LYS A 334 -8.96 -35.12 10.88
CA LYS A 334 -8.28 -35.77 9.75
C LYS A 334 -7.49 -34.78 8.90
N ALA A 335 -8.05 -33.62 8.58
CA ALA A 335 -7.33 -32.54 7.88
C ALA A 335 -6.09 -32.05 8.65
N LYS A 336 -6.10 -32.11 9.99
CA LYS A 336 -4.96 -31.68 10.83
C LYS A 336 -3.82 -32.71 10.88
N GLU A 337 -4.16 -33.98 11.06
CA GLU A 337 -3.17 -35.05 11.26
C GLU A 337 -2.75 -35.70 9.94
N GLU A 338 -3.65 -35.76 8.95
CA GLU A 338 -3.45 -36.37 7.63
C GLU A 338 -3.79 -35.35 6.51
N PRO A 339 -3.14 -34.17 6.48
CA PRO A 339 -3.50 -33.05 5.58
C PRO A 339 -3.29 -33.36 4.09
N ALA A 340 -2.43 -34.33 3.78
CA ALA A 340 -2.12 -34.72 2.42
C ALA A 340 -1.65 -36.18 2.42
N THR A 341 -1.78 -36.82 1.26
CA THR A 341 -1.43 -38.21 1.07
C THR A 341 -0.48 -38.37 -0.13
N PRO A 342 0.49 -39.30 -0.15
CA PRO A 342 0.73 -40.33 0.85
C PRO A 342 1.31 -39.79 2.17
N ASN A 343 1.93 -38.60 2.14
CA ASN A 343 2.64 -38.05 3.30
C ASN A 343 2.13 -36.65 3.66
N ALA A 344 2.02 -36.35 4.95
CA ALA A 344 1.62 -35.02 5.44
C ALA A 344 2.54 -33.88 4.96
N SER A 345 3.81 -34.17 4.64
CA SER A 345 4.75 -33.20 4.07
C SER A 345 4.34 -32.68 2.68
N ALA A 346 3.52 -33.43 1.94
CA ALA A 346 2.99 -33.00 0.64
C ALA A 346 2.04 -31.79 0.78
N ALA A 347 1.53 -31.50 1.98
CA ALA A 347 0.76 -30.30 2.26
C ALA A 347 1.63 -29.02 2.31
N ILE A 348 2.95 -29.14 2.37
CA ILE A 348 3.84 -28.03 2.69
C ILE A 348 4.42 -27.41 1.42
N LEU A 349 4.19 -26.11 1.26
CA LEU A 349 4.81 -25.24 0.26
C LEU A 349 5.89 -24.40 0.94
N ARG A 350 7.14 -24.49 0.46
CA ARG A 350 8.28 -23.79 1.09
C ARG A 350 8.60 -22.47 0.39
N GLY A 351 9.54 -21.70 0.96
CA GLY A 351 10.07 -20.47 0.37
C GLY A 351 9.30 -19.20 0.71
N TYR A 352 8.24 -19.29 1.50
CA TYR A 352 7.49 -18.12 1.96
C TYR A 352 8.19 -17.42 3.12
N ASN A 353 8.48 -16.12 3.02
CA ASN A 353 9.26 -15.38 4.02
C ASN A 353 8.41 -14.60 5.02
N GLY A 354 7.10 -14.86 5.05
CA GLY A 354 6.13 -14.06 5.81
C GLY A 354 5.83 -12.72 5.15
N LEU A 355 4.90 -12.00 5.76
CA LEU A 355 4.69 -10.58 5.48
C LEU A 355 5.97 -9.80 5.71
N GLN A 356 6.26 -8.87 4.80
CA GLN A 356 7.39 -7.97 4.92
C GLN A 356 6.97 -6.67 5.63
N SER A 357 7.97 -5.94 6.13
CA SER A 357 7.73 -4.63 6.72
C SER A 357 7.26 -3.66 5.63
N TYR A 358 6.45 -2.67 5.99
CA TYR A 358 5.85 -1.76 5.02
C TYR A 358 5.86 -0.34 5.58
N ASP A 359 5.79 0.63 4.69
CA ASP A 359 5.74 2.04 5.04
C ASP A 359 4.32 2.56 4.89
N ASP A 360 3.82 3.30 5.88
CA ASP A 360 2.51 3.93 5.80
C ASP A 360 2.43 5.21 6.65
N VAL A 361 1.39 6.02 6.44
CA VAL A 361 1.16 7.25 7.19
C VAL A 361 1.09 6.95 8.69
N ASN A 362 1.76 7.76 9.48
CA ASN A 362 1.79 7.69 10.92
C ASN A 362 0.49 8.27 11.53
N ASN A 363 -0.66 7.66 11.22
CA ASN A 363 -1.97 8.08 11.72
C ASN A 363 -2.56 7.10 12.76
N ASP A 364 -3.62 7.53 13.45
CA ASP A 364 -4.41 6.66 14.32
C ASP A 364 -5.07 5.56 13.49
N LYS A 365 -4.51 4.36 13.60
CA LYS A 365 -4.87 3.17 12.80
C LYS A 365 -6.28 2.67 13.02
N THR A 366 -6.97 3.17 14.04
CA THR A 366 -8.38 2.84 14.31
C THR A 366 -9.33 3.59 13.36
N LYS A 367 -8.85 4.62 12.65
CA LYS A 367 -9.63 5.44 11.74
C LYS A 367 -9.01 5.38 10.34
N GLN A 368 -9.41 4.38 9.56
CA GLN A 368 -9.07 4.31 8.14
C GLN A 368 -10.06 5.11 7.27
N TYR A 369 -11.21 5.42 7.86
CA TYR A 369 -12.30 6.18 7.27
C TYR A 369 -12.77 7.24 8.25
N ALA A 370 -13.04 8.45 7.74
CA ALA A 370 -13.79 9.45 8.49
C ALA A 370 -15.29 9.32 8.16
N SER A 371 -16.14 9.26 9.19
CA SER A 371 -17.60 9.29 9.03
C SER A 371 -18.04 10.63 8.45
N ARG A 372 -19.02 10.61 7.54
CA ARG A 372 -19.57 11.80 6.88
C ARG A 372 -20.16 12.84 7.84
N THR A 373 -20.53 12.48 9.07
CA THR A 373 -21.05 13.44 10.07
C THR A 373 -19.98 14.44 10.56
N TYR A 374 -18.72 14.27 10.17
CA TYR A 374 -17.60 15.17 10.48
C TYR A 374 -17.34 16.24 9.39
N ASP A 375 -18.25 16.40 8.44
CA ASP A 375 -18.16 17.37 7.32
C ASP A 375 -18.61 18.78 7.74
N ASN A 376 -18.06 19.28 8.86
CA ASN A 376 -17.93 20.71 9.09
C ASN A 376 -16.44 20.99 8.96
N ASP A 377 -16.04 21.69 7.89
CA ASP A 377 -14.86 22.55 7.56
C ASP A 377 -13.62 22.66 8.51
N SER A 378 -13.46 21.79 9.50
CA SER A 378 -12.50 21.87 10.59
C SER A 378 -11.88 20.52 10.96
N VAL A 379 -12.13 19.46 10.19
CA VAL A 379 -11.57 18.15 10.47
C VAL A 379 -10.32 17.94 9.63
N ASP A 380 -9.20 17.92 10.35
CA ASP A 380 -7.85 17.66 9.92
C ASP A 380 -7.79 16.37 9.08
N LEU A 381 -8.03 16.52 7.78
CA LEU A 381 -7.98 15.48 6.76
C LEU A 381 -6.52 15.15 6.46
N HIS A 382 -5.73 14.81 7.49
CA HIS A 382 -4.31 14.43 7.45
C HIS A 382 -3.61 14.97 6.20
N VAL A 383 -3.60 16.30 6.09
CA VAL A 383 -2.85 17.00 5.06
C VAL A 383 -1.38 16.63 5.25
N GLY A 384 -0.74 16.26 4.16
CA GLY A 384 0.67 15.84 4.17
C GLY A 384 1.61 17.01 4.41
N PRO A 385 2.93 16.75 4.36
CA PRO A 385 3.95 17.77 4.57
C PRO A 385 3.85 18.89 3.53
N TYR A 386 4.35 20.07 3.91
CA TYR A 386 4.50 21.21 3.01
C TYR A 386 5.97 21.60 2.88
N PHE A 387 6.30 22.20 1.74
CA PHE A 387 7.65 22.65 1.39
C PHE A 387 7.59 24.12 1.06
N THR A 388 8.51 24.89 1.63
CA THR A 388 8.62 26.33 1.45
C THR A 388 9.95 26.67 0.80
N VAL A 389 9.90 27.45 -0.28
CA VAL A 389 11.09 27.83 -1.04
C VAL A 389 11.23 29.34 -1.03
N LEU A 390 12.39 29.82 -0.57
CA LEU A 390 12.82 31.22 -0.68
C LEU A 390 13.85 31.34 -1.80
N VAL A 391 13.47 32.03 -2.86
CA VAL A 391 14.33 32.36 -3.99
C VAL A 391 14.92 33.75 -3.76
N GLU A 392 16.21 33.91 -4.02
CA GLU A 392 16.92 35.19 -3.92
C GLU A 392 17.62 35.54 -5.24
N GLN A 393 17.42 36.78 -5.69
CA GLN A 393 18.18 37.42 -6.76
C GLN A 393 18.92 38.63 -6.17
N LYS A 394 20.19 38.80 -6.48
CA LYS A 394 20.92 40.03 -6.11
C LYS A 394 20.43 41.16 -7.00
N MET A 395 20.23 42.34 -6.42
CA MET A 395 19.74 43.49 -7.20
C MET A 395 20.77 43.95 -8.24
N ALA A 396 22.07 43.76 -7.96
CA ALA A 396 23.17 43.98 -8.91
C ALA A 396 23.16 43.05 -10.14
N ASP A 397 22.40 41.95 -10.09
CA ASP A 397 22.22 41.00 -11.20
C ASP A 397 20.84 41.21 -11.87
N VAL A 398 20.25 42.40 -11.76
CA VAL A 398 19.01 42.81 -12.44
C VAL A 398 19.34 43.96 -13.38
N ASP A 399 18.94 43.85 -14.65
CA ASP A 399 19.19 44.85 -15.69
C ASP A 399 18.40 46.17 -15.50
N THR A 400 18.76 46.97 -14.47
CA THR A 400 18.24 48.34 -14.25
C THR A 400 19.15 49.40 -14.86
N SER A 401 18.73 50.66 -14.92
CA SER A 401 19.53 51.76 -15.50
C SER A 401 20.90 51.92 -14.83
N ASP A 402 20.96 51.72 -13.51
CA ASP A 402 22.19 51.79 -12.70
C ASP A 402 23.13 50.62 -13.01
N HIS A 403 22.59 49.45 -13.32
CA HIS A 403 23.38 48.25 -13.53
C HIS A 403 23.72 48.00 -15.01
N THR A 404 22.96 48.61 -15.92
CA THR A 404 23.20 48.58 -17.38
C THR A 404 23.95 49.81 -17.90
N ARG A 405 24.28 50.78 -17.03
CA ARG A 405 24.89 52.08 -17.38
C ARG A 405 24.04 52.93 -18.33
N MET A 406 22.72 52.70 -18.36
CA MET A 406 21.79 53.53 -19.12
C MET A 406 21.52 54.82 -18.34
N GLY A 407 22.38 55.83 -18.50
CA GLY A 407 22.24 57.11 -17.79
C GLY A 407 23.52 57.90 -17.63
N GLY A 408 24.68 57.25 -17.82
CA GLY A 408 25.99 57.87 -17.73
C GLY A 408 27.07 56.84 -17.36
N PRO A 409 28.37 57.18 -17.43
CA PRO A 409 29.44 56.19 -17.23
C PRO A 409 29.76 55.88 -15.75
N HIS A 410 29.03 56.45 -14.80
CA HIS A 410 29.29 56.39 -13.34
C HIS A 410 30.71 56.83 -12.92
N ASP A 411 31.44 57.54 -13.78
CA ASP A 411 32.83 57.97 -13.56
C ASP A 411 32.95 59.50 -13.32
N GLY A 412 31.81 60.20 -13.23
CA GLY A 412 31.75 61.65 -13.06
C GLY A 412 32.10 62.46 -14.30
N SER A 413 32.32 61.83 -15.47
CA SER A 413 32.67 62.52 -16.72
C SER A 413 31.47 63.17 -17.42
N PHE A 414 30.24 62.82 -17.05
CA PHE A 414 28.98 63.34 -17.62
C PHE A 414 27.87 63.43 -16.56
N VAL A 415 26.77 64.16 -16.86
CA VAL A 415 25.57 64.20 -16.00
C VAL A 415 24.94 62.81 -15.98
N ASP A 416 25.05 62.15 -14.83
CA ASP A 416 24.48 60.85 -14.57
C ASP A 416 23.00 60.97 -14.18
N ILE A 417 22.14 60.36 -14.97
CA ILE A 417 20.68 60.37 -14.78
C ILE A 417 20.14 58.99 -14.39
N SER A 418 21.02 58.08 -14.00
CA SER A 418 20.64 56.78 -13.48
C SER A 418 19.82 56.93 -12.17
N ALA A 419 18.89 56.01 -11.93
CA ALA A 419 18.02 56.05 -10.77
C ALA A 419 18.41 54.96 -9.76
N PRO A 420 18.82 55.34 -8.52
CA PRO A 420 19.30 54.38 -7.53
C PRO A 420 18.22 53.41 -7.06
N ASP A 421 18.55 52.12 -7.13
CA ASP A 421 17.72 51.04 -6.61
C ASP A 421 18.00 50.81 -5.12
N LYS A 422 16.95 50.76 -4.31
CA LYS A 422 17.05 50.36 -2.89
C LYS A 422 16.18 49.12 -2.65
N ALA A 423 16.83 47.98 -2.42
CA ALA A 423 16.18 46.76 -1.95
C ALA A 423 16.61 46.44 -0.52
N GLN A 424 15.77 45.76 0.26
CA GLN A 424 16.15 45.31 1.59
C GLN A 424 17.30 44.28 1.47
N ASN A 425 18.46 44.61 2.04
CA ASN A 425 19.70 43.82 1.92
C ASN A 425 20.21 43.61 0.47
N ASP A 426 19.94 44.54 -0.44
CA ASP A 426 20.38 44.50 -1.86
C ASP A 426 19.95 43.23 -2.62
N LYS A 427 18.83 42.63 -2.22
CA LYS A 427 18.27 41.42 -2.82
C LYS A 427 16.77 41.54 -3.06
N MET A 428 16.33 40.95 -4.16
CA MET A 428 14.94 40.66 -4.42
C MET A 428 14.65 39.22 -4.01
N THR A 429 13.59 39.02 -3.21
CA THR A 429 13.24 37.70 -2.68
C THR A 429 11.81 37.32 -3.06
N ALA A 430 11.54 36.02 -3.22
CA ALA A 430 10.20 35.49 -3.38
C ALA A 430 10.04 34.22 -2.55
N LEU A 431 8.93 34.10 -1.84
CA LEU A 431 8.65 33.01 -0.91
C LEU A 431 7.33 32.35 -1.31
N ALA A 432 7.37 31.03 -1.49
CA ALA A 432 6.20 30.23 -1.83
C ALA A 432 6.16 28.93 -1.06
N SER A 433 4.96 28.40 -0.84
CA SER A 433 4.74 27.10 -0.19
C SER A 433 3.84 26.19 -1.02
N ALA A 434 4.15 24.90 -0.99
CA ALA A 434 3.30 23.87 -1.59
C ALA A 434 3.09 22.72 -0.61
N GLN A 435 1.90 22.14 -0.59
CA GLN A 435 1.49 21.09 0.32
C GLN A 435 1.15 19.81 -0.43
N VAL A 436 1.58 18.68 0.13
CA VAL A 436 1.16 17.34 -0.29
C VAL A 436 -0.17 17.01 0.37
N PHE A 437 -1.13 16.50 -0.39
CA PHE A 437 -2.45 16.14 0.14
C PHE A 437 -2.97 14.86 -0.52
N PHE A 438 -3.83 14.14 0.19
CA PHE A 438 -4.49 12.94 -0.32
C PHE A 438 -5.89 13.28 -0.83
N SER A 439 -6.18 12.91 -2.07
CA SER A 439 -7.52 13.05 -2.65
C SER A 439 -7.81 11.98 -3.68
N ARG A 440 -8.70 11.07 -3.32
CA ARG A 440 -9.19 10.00 -4.20
C ARG A 440 -10.28 10.53 -5.15
N PRO A 441 -10.15 10.31 -6.49
CA PRO A 441 -11.20 10.66 -7.43
C PRO A 441 -12.38 9.68 -7.33
N ARG A 442 -13.48 10.13 -6.71
CA ARG A 442 -14.66 9.29 -6.40
C ARG A 442 -15.47 8.89 -7.63
N GLU A 443 -15.54 9.78 -8.63
CA GLU A 443 -16.33 9.54 -9.86
C GLU A 443 -15.72 8.43 -10.73
N LEU A 444 -14.39 8.32 -10.75
CA LEU A 444 -13.68 7.32 -11.54
C LEU A 444 -13.58 5.97 -10.84
N PHE A 445 -13.65 5.96 -9.51
CA PHE A 445 -13.53 4.75 -8.69
C PHE A 445 -14.61 4.74 -7.61
N PRO A 446 -15.88 4.50 -7.93
CA PRO A 446 -16.93 4.42 -6.91
C PRO A 446 -16.73 3.19 -6.01
N ARG A 447 -16.88 3.33 -4.69
CA ARG A 447 -17.08 2.22 -3.74
C ARG A 447 -18.45 2.31 -3.11
N THR A 448 -19.03 1.16 -2.79
CA THR A 448 -20.31 1.03 -2.09
C THR A 448 -20.30 1.73 -0.71
N SER A 449 -19.14 1.85 -0.07
CA SER A 449 -18.96 2.55 1.22
C SER A 449 -18.80 4.07 1.11
N ASP A 450 -18.64 4.64 -0.09
CA ASP A 450 -18.30 6.06 -0.28
C ASP A 450 -19.48 7.01 0.06
N ASN A 451 -20.70 6.47 0.24
CA ASN A 451 -21.87 7.26 0.64
C ASN A 451 -21.80 7.74 2.11
N ASP A 452 -21.11 6.99 2.96
CA ASP A 452 -21.08 7.20 4.42
C ASP A 452 -19.67 7.49 4.96
N TYR A 453 -18.63 7.23 4.15
CA TYR A 453 -17.23 7.27 4.59
C TYR A 453 -16.29 7.99 3.60
N ARG A 454 -15.35 8.76 4.13
CA ARG A 454 -14.21 9.33 3.36
C ARG A 454 -12.93 8.56 3.68
N GLU A 455 -12.28 8.04 2.64
CA GLU A 455 -10.96 7.41 2.76
C GLU A 455 -9.92 8.45 3.21
N LEU A 456 -9.18 8.10 4.27
CA LEU A 456 -8.07 8.91 4.79
C LEU A 456 -6.76 8.58 4.06
N GLY A 457 -5.82 9.53 4.08
CA GLY A 457 -4.52 9.35 3.46
C GLY A 457 -3.80 8.11 3.99
N SER A 458 -3.43 7.22 3.07
CA SER A 458 -2.64 6.03 3.33
C SER A 458 -1.62 5.82 2.22
N LEU A 459 -0.61 4.99 2.49
CA LEU A 459 0.30 4.46 1.49
C LEU A 459 -0.16 3.07 1.02
N PHE A 460 -1.48 2.82 0.98
CA PHE A 460 -2.07 1.72 0.21
C PHE A 460 -2.86 2.22 -1.01
N SER A 461 -3.06 3.53 -1.11
CA SER A 461 -3.80 4.19 -2.19
C SER A 461 -2.96 5.30 -2.83
N PRO A 462 -2.68 5.23 -4.15
CA PRO A 462 -1.76 6.16 -4.84
C PRO A 462 -2.48 7.44 -5.29
N TYR A 463 -3.09 8.16 -4.34
CA TYR A 463 -3.87 9.38 -4.62
C TYR A 463 -3.29 10.63 -3.93
N TRP A 464 -1.98 10.63 -3.70
CA TRP A 464 -1.25 11.80 -3.22
C TRP A 464 -1.01 12.78 -4.35
N GLN A 465 -1.29 14.05 -4.07
CA GLN A 465 -1.21 15.16 -5.01
C GLN A 465 -0.51 16.35 -4.34
N ALA A 466 -0.12 17.34 -5.14
CA ALA A 466 0.50 18.57 -4.67
C ALA A 466 -0.38 19.76 -5.04
N ARG A 467 -0.37 20.81 -4.20
CA ARG A 467 -1.01 22.09 -4.48
C ARG A 467 -0.20 23.23 -3.87
N LEU A 468 -0.26 24.41 -4.47
CA LEU A 468 0.21 25.63 -3.83
C LEU A 468 -0.70 25.98 -2.64
N VAL A 469 -0.12 26.53 -1.58
CA VAL A 469 -0.82 26.98 -0.38
C VAL A 469 -0.23 28.30 0.11
N ASP A 470 -1.00 29.03 0.90
CA ASP A 470 -0.47 30.20 1.60
C ASP A 470 0.70 29.80 2.50
N THR A 471 1.75 30.62 2.48
CA THR A 471 2.95 30.37 3.28
C THR A 471 2.61 30.41 4.78
N PRO A 472 2.80 29.28 5.51
CA PRO A 472 2.47 29.22 6.94
C PRO A 472 3.20 30.30 7.74
N ALA A 473 2.54 30.84 8.77
CA ALA A 473 3.09 31.91 9.59
C ALA A 473 4.43 31.53 10.24
N THR A 474 4.59 30.25 10.63
CA THR A 474 5.85 29.69 11.15
C THR A 474 6.99 29.80 10.14
N ALA A 475 6.75 29.39 8.89
CA ALA A 475 7.74 29.48 7.82
C ALA A 475 8.07 30.95 7.46
N ARG A 476 7.09 31.85 7.50
CA ARG A 476 7.31 33.29 7.33
C ARG A 476 8.19 33.86 8.44
N ALA A 477 7.93 33.52 9.70
CA ALA A 477 8.70 33.98 10.85
C ALA A 477 10.15 33.45 10.83
N GLU A 478 10.37 32.21 10.39
CA GLU A 478 11.70 31.61 10.27
C GLU A 478 12.56 32.30 9.19
N VAL A 479 11.92 32.75 8.11
CA VAL A 479 12.59 33.46 7.00
C VAL A 479 12.84 34.94 7.31
N PHE A 480 11.84 35.65 7.84
CA PHE A 480 11.86 37.12 7.97
C PHE A 480 12.03 37.64 9.40
N GLY A 481 11.99 36.78 10.41
CA GLY A 481 11.92 37.17 11.82
C GLY A 481 10.48 37.50 12.27
N ALA A 482 10.21 37.37 13.57
CA ALA A 482 8.87 37.57 14.14
C ALA A 482 8.32 39.01 13.97
N ASP A 483 9.22 39.99 13.80
CA ASP A 483 8.88 41.42 13.80
C ASP A 483 8.52 41.99 12.42
N MET A 484 8.55 41.17 11.36
CA MET A 484 8.19 41.58 9.97
C MET A 484 6.90 40.94 9.45
N ILE A 485 6.00 40.55 10.36
CA ILE A 485 4.68 39.99 10.02
C ILE A 485 3.65 41.14 10.02
N PRO A 486 3.05 41.51 8.88
CA PRO A 486 1.86 42.36 8.89
C PRO A 486 0.62 41.65 9.46
#